data_AF-A0A6C2YRQ7-F1
#
_entry.id   AF-A0A6C2YRQ7-F1
#
_cell.length_a   1.000
_cell.length_b   1.000
_cell.length_c   1.000
_cell.angle_alpha   90.00
_cell.angle_beta   90.00
_cell.angle_gamma   90.00
#
_symmetry.space_group_name_H-M   'P 1'
#
loop_
_entity.id
_entity.type
_entity.pdbx_description
1 polymer ?
#
loop_
_entity_poly.entity_id
_entity_poly.type
_entity_poly.pdbx_seq_one_letter_code
_entity_poly.pdbx_strand_id
1 'polypeptide(L)' 'MRTKRLTLAQRREIFHDLVVAQDAKTMSVAETKRAVLMQHQISAAQLEEIVDEGVEKEWPPLNETVSAVG' A
#
# COMPACT_ATOMS: atom_id res chain seq x y z
N MET A 1 16.10 -14.14 -4.75
CA MET A 1 15.47 -12.83 -5.01
C MET A 1 15.79 -11.93 -3.83
N ARG A 2 16.37 -10.74 -4.04
CA ARG A 2 16.74 -9.84 -2.93
C ARG A 2 15.46 -9.37 -2.25
N THR A 3 15.19 -9.87 -1.04
CA THR A 3 14.16 -9.34 -0.15
C THR A 3 14.49 -7.88 0.14
N LYS A 4 13.93 -6.98 -0.66
CA LYS A 4 14.02 -5.55 -0.46
C LYS A 4 13.42 -5.30 0.93
N ARG A 5 14.27 -4.92 1.88
CA ARG A 5 13.84 -4.57 3.25
C ARG A 5 12.99 -3.30 3.13
N LEU A 6 11.69 -3.48 2.96
CA LEU A 6 10.72 -2.39 2.96
C LEU A 6 10.69 -1.81 4.36
N THR A 7 10.93 -0.51 4.45
CA THR A 7 10.77 0.20 5.72
C THR A 7 9.28 0.32 6.05
N LEU A 8 8.97 0.55 7.33
CA LEU A 8 7.60 0.73 7.78
C LEU A 8 6.90 1.90 7.05
N ALA A 9 7.63 2.96 6.70
CA ALA A 9 7.14 4.05 5.87
C ALA A 9 6.75 3.57 4.45
N GLN A 10 7.61 2.81 3.78
CA GLN A 10 7.31 2.28 2.45
C GLN A 10 6.10 1.35 2.46
N ARG A 11 5.94 0.52 3.50
CA ARG A 11 4.77 -0.35 3.65
C ARG A 11 3.48 0.46 3.80
N ARG A 12 3.50 1.55 4.56
CA ARG A 12 2.38 2.49 4.66
C ARG A 12 2.07 3.17 3.35
N GLU A 13 3.09 3.64 2.63
CA GLU A 13 2.92 4.24 1.30
C GLU A 13 2.26 3.27 0.32
N ILE A 14 2.74 2.02 0.27
CA ILE A 14 2.17 0.95 -0.56
C ILE A 14 0.70 0.69 -0.21
N PHE A 15 0.39 0.61 1.09
CA PHE A 15 -0.98 0.41 1.56
C PHE A 15 -1.88 1.58 1.18
N HIS A 16 -1.42 2.81 1.39
CA HIS A 16 -2.15 4.02 1.04
C HIS A 16 -2.41 4.11 -0.47
N ASP A 17 -1.41 3.87 -1.30
CA ASP A 17 -1.55 3.86 -2.77
C ASP A 17 -2.57 2.81 -3.23
N LEU A 18 -2.54 1.62 -2.62
CA LEU A 18 -3.50 0.57 -2.86
C LEU A 18 -4.95 0.99 -2.51
N VAL A 19 -5.14 1.63 -1.36
CA VAL A 19 -6.46 2.10 -0.91
C VAL A 19 -6.97 3.22 -1.79
N VAL A 20 -6.13 4.23 -2.08
CA VAL A 20 -6.49 5.35 -2.97
C VAL A 20 -6.88 4.86 -4.35
N ALA A 21 -6.12 3.93 -4.92
CA ALA A 21 -6.41 3.40 -6.24
C ALA A 21 -7.65 2.49 -6.28
N GLN A 22 -8.02 1.86 -5.16
CA GLN A 22 -9.31 1.15 -5.03
C GLN A 22 -10.48 2.12 -4.81
N ASP A 23 -10.28 3.18 -4.02
CA ASP A 23 -11.27 4.23 -3.75
C ASP A 23 -11.64 5.01 -5.01
N ALA A 24 -10.67 5.26 -5.89
CA ALA A 24 -10.89 5.87 -7.19
C ALA A 24 -11.89 5.10 -8.08
N LYS A 25 -12.21 3.83 -7.76
CA LYS A 25 -13.15 2.94 -8.50
C LYS A 25 -12.88 2.84 -10.01
N THR A 26 -11.67 3.15 -10.43
CA THR A 26 -11.25 3.10 -11.85
C THR A 26 -10.89 1.69 -12.30
N MET A 27 -10.47 0.82 -11.37
CA MET A 27 -10.01 -0.54 -11.65
C MET A 27 -10.52 -1.54 -10.60
N SER A 28 -10.51 -2.83 -10.95
CA SER A 28 -10.84 -3.89 -9.99
C SER A 28 -9.73 -4.08 -8.96
N VAL A 29 -10.06 -4.51 -7.74
CA VAL A 29 -9.10 -4.79 -6.65
C VAL A 29 -7.92 -5.64 -7.11
N ALA A 30 -8.16 -6.65 -7.96
CA ALA A 30 -7.10 -7.50 -8.50
C ALA A 30 -6.14 -6.76 -9.44
N GLU A 31 -6.65 -5.84 -10.26
CA GLU A 31 -5.82 -5.01 -11.15
C GLU A 31 -5.03 -3.98 -10.36
N THR A 32 -5.66 -3.32 -9.39
CA THR A 32 -5.00 -2.37 -8.50
C THR A 32 -3.85 -3.05 -7.73
N LYS A 33 -4.07 -4.26 -7.20
CA LYS A 33 -3.00 -5.04 -6.58
C LYS A 33 -1.84 -5.28 -7.55
N ARG A 34 -2.10 -5.70 -8.79
CA ARG A 34 -1.03 -5.92 -9.79
C ARG A 34 -0.28 -4.63 -10.12
N ALA A 35 -0.98 -3.50 -10.25
CA ALA A 35 -0.36 -2.20 -10.48
C ALA A 35 0.59 -1.84 -9.34
N VAL A 36 0.15 -1.96 -8.09
CA VAL A 36 0.96 -1.69 -6.89
C VAL A 36 2.17 -2.62 -6.79
N LEU A 37 2.00 -3.92 -7.08
CA LEU A 37 3.13 -4.88 -7.13
C LEU A 37 4.21 -4.44 -8.11
N MET A 38 3.82 -4.02 -9.32
CA MET A 38 4.74 -3.57 -10.36
C MET A 38 5.38 -2.22 -10.01
N GLN A 39 4.58 -1.27 -9.52
CA GLN A 39 5.01 0.08 -9.16
C GLN A 39 6.06 0.07 -8.05
N HIS A 40 5.85 -0.75 -7.01
CA HIS A 40 6.77 -0.85 -5.88
C HIS A 40 7.83 -1.95 -6.03
N GLN A 41 7.74 -2.78 -7.09
CA GLN A 41 8.61 -3.93 -7.35
C GLN A 41 8.68 -4.88 -6.14
N ILE A 42 7.51 -5.21 -5.60
CA ILE A 42 7.34 -6.12 -4.45
C ILE A 42 6.65 -7.41 -4.90
N SER A 43 6.73 -8.46 -4.08
CA SER A 43 6.03 -9.71 -4.35
C SER A 43 4.61 -9.70 -3.78
N ALA A 44 3.72 -10.54 -4.34
CA ALA A 44 2.35 -10.73 -3.84
C ALA A 44 2.31 -11.00 -2.33
N ALA A 45 3.18 -11.90 -1.85
CA ALA A 45 3.31 -12.20 -0.43
C ALA A 45 3.64 -10.95 0.41
N GLN A 46 4.54 -10.07 -0.06
CA GLN A 46 4.87 -8.85 0.68
C GLN A 46 3.70 -7.86 0.67
N LEU A 47 2.94 -7.77 -0.43
CA LEU A 47 1.74 -6.93 -0.48
C LEU A 47 0.66 -7.47 0.46
N GLU A 48 0.48 -8.79 0.54
CA GLU A 48 -0.45 -9.41 1.49
C GLU A 48 -0.04 -9.14 2.93
N GLU A 49 1.24 -9.29 3.29
CA GLU A 49 1.75 -8.92 4.61
C GLU A 49 1.51 -7.44 4.93
N ILE A 50 1.70 -6.55 3.95
CA ILE A 50 1.45 -5.10 4.12
C ILE A 50 -0.03 -4.82 4.32
N VAL A 51 -0.91 -5.50 3.60
CA VAL A 51 -2.36 -5.35 3.72
C VAL A 51 -2.84 -5.84 5.07
N ASP A 52 -2.38 -7.01 5.49
CA ASP A 52 -2.67 -7.58 6.80
C ASP A 52 -2.18 -6.64 7.92
N GLU A 53 -0.90 -6.25 7.90
CA GLU A 53 -0.34 -5.29 8.85
C GLU A 53 -1.08 -3.94 8.84
N GLY A 54 -1.48 -3.46 7.66
CA GLY A 54 -2.18 -2.18 7.50
C GLY A 54 -3.60 -2.22 8.04
N VAL A 55 -4.32 -3.33 7.86
CA VAL A 55 -5.64 -3.54 8.44
C VAL A 55 -5.54 -3.70 9.96
N GLU A 56 -4.60 -4.51 10.44
CA GLU A 56 -4.36 -4.73 11.88
C GLU A 56 -3.94 -3.46 12.62
N LYS A 57 -3.10 -2.63 11.99
CA LYS A 57 -2.59 -1.38 12.57
C LYS A 57 -3.41 -0.15 12.20
N GLU A 58 -4.54 -0.33 11.54
CA GLU A 58 -5.45 0.74 11.10
C GLU A 58 -4.69 1.85 10.34
N TRP A 59 -3.87 1.45 9.37
CA TRP A 59 -3.20 2.37 8.46
C TRP A 59 -4.16 2.82 7.37
N PRO A 60 -4.08 4.08 6.92
CA PRO A 60 -3.40 5.21 7.57
C PRO A 60 -4.12 5.62 8.87
N PRO A 61 -3.41 5.95 9.95
CA PRO A 61 -4.06 6.37 11.19
C PRO A 61 -4.88 7.63 10.93
N LEU A 62 -6.14 7.66 11.39
CA LEU A 62 -7.09 8.77 11.20
C LEU A 62 -6.58 10.16 11.61
N ASN A 63 -5.46 10.24 12.33
CA ASN A 63 -4.83 11.47 12.80
C ASN A 63 -3.56 11.88 12.01
N GLU A 64 -3.11 11.08 11.05
CA GLU A 64 -2.13 11.55 10.05
C GLU A 64 -2.94 12.34 9.01
N THR A 65 -3.33 13.56 9.40
CA THR A 65 -3.61 14.62 8.43
C THR A 65 -2.51 14.53 7.37
N VAL A 66 -2.92 14.25 6.14
CA VAL A 66 -2.16 14.48 4.91
C VAL A 66 -1.83 15.97 4.80
N SER A 67 -1.04 16.49 5.73
CA SER A 67 -0.42 17.82 5.71
C SER A 67 0.90 17.70 4.97
N ALA A 68 0.81 17.36 3.68
CA ALA A 68 1.93 17.45 2.75
C ALA A 68 1.41 17.64 1.32
N VAL A 69 0.57 18.66 1.12
CA VAL A 69 0.50 19.37 -0.16
C VAL A 69 0.65 20.84 0.20
N GLY A 70 1.82 21.38 -0.16
CA GLY A 70 2.13 22.81 -0.10
C GLY A 70 1.57 23.57 -1.29
#